data_AF-A0A7Y2B1A8-F1
#
_entry.id   AF-A0A7Y2B1A8-F1
#
_cell.length_a   1.000
_cell.length_b   1.000
_cell.length_c   1.000
_cell.angle_alpha   90.00
_cell.angle_beta   90.00
_cell.angle_gamma   90.00
#
_symmetry.space_group_name_H-M   'P 1'
#
loop_
_entity.id
_entity.type
_entity.pdbx_description
1 polymer ?
#
loop_
_entity_poly.entity_id
_entity_poly.type
_entity_poly.pdbx_seq_one_letter_code
_entity_poly.pdbx_strand_id
1 'polypeptide(L)'
;MRLVPERVQRALIPILAGVTATVSFQNGAPGALGLVCLVPFVLLLHAERDSRRGSFRVGYWFGVGFFAALLYWIALLADSEIPIRGLTGVGWFVLSLVLGLVYGLAAFLSSLLRRFLPGPLALALAWVALDYGRSLGSL
;
A
#
# COMPACT_ATOMS: atom_id res chain seq x y z
N MET A 1 20.56 19.46 11.92
CA MET A 1 21.05 18.15 11.41
C MET A 1 19.84 17.33 10.99
N ARG A 2 19.68 17.01 9.69
CA ARG A 2 18.64 16.05 9.27
C ARG A 2 19.25 14.64 9.34
N LEU A 3 18.72 13.80 10.22
CA LEU A 3 19.26 12.45 10.48
C LEU A 3 19.02 11.45 9.33
N VAL A 4 18.12 11.77 8.39
CA VAL A 4 17.76 10.90 7.27
C VAL A 4 17.67 11.70 5.97
N PRO A 5 18.24 11.23 4.84
CA PRO A 5 18.10 11.90 3.54
C PRO A 5 16.64 12.00 3.10
N GLU A 6 16.25 13.11 2.45
CA GLU A 6 14.85 13.31 1.99
C GLU A 6 14.33 12.17 1.11
N ARG A 7 15.19 11.60 0.26
CA ARG A 7 14.80 10.49 -0.62
C ARG A 7 14.37 9.26 0.17
N VAL A 8 15.06 8.97 1.26
CA VAL A 8 14.75 7.83 2.14
C VAL A 8 13.45 8.11 2.89
N GLN A 9 13.26 9.34 3.39
CA GLN A 9 12.02 9.73 4.08
C GLN A 9 10.78 9.59 3.18
N ARG A 10 10.88 9.98 1.90
CA ARG A 10 9.78 9.88 0.92
C ARG A 10 9.34 8.44 0.62
N ALA A 11 10.18 7.45 0.88
CA ALA A 11 9.81 6.03 0.76
C ALA A 11 9.43 5.42 2.12
N LEU A 12 10.19 5.75 3.17
CA LEU A 12 10.03 5.17 4.50
C LEU A 12 8.70 5.54 5.15
N ILE A 13 8.27 6.80 5.04
CA ILE A 13 7.04 7.26 5.70
C ILE A 13 5.79 6.56 5.12
N PRO A 14 5.61 6.47 3.78
CA PRO A 14 4.52 5.66 3.22
C PRO A 14 4.59 4.19 3.61
N ILE A 15 5.79 3.57 3.64
CA ILE A 15 5.96 2.17 4.07
C ILE A 15 5.42 1.99 5.50
N LEU A 16 5.84 2.84 6.43
CA LEU A 16 5.39 2.76 7.82
C LEU A 16 3.88 2.96 7.93
N ALA A 17 3.29 3.89 7.17
CA ALA A 17 1.84 4.05 7.10
C ALA A 17 1.15 2.76 6.61
N GLY A 18 1.70 2.10 5.59
CA GLY A 18 1.24 0.81 5.09
C GLY A 18 1.28 -0.28 6.16
N VAL A 19 2.40 -0.39 6.87
CA VAL A 19 2.55 -1.35 7.98
C VAL A 19 1.52 -1.08 9.08
N THR A 20 1.29 0.18 9.46
CA THR A 20 0.28 0.51 10.48
C THR A 20 -1.15 0.19 10.03
N ALA A 21 -1.41 0.21 8.73
CA ALA A 21 -2.72 -0.14 8.18
C ALA A 21 -3.04 -1.64 8.26
N THR A 22 -2.05 -2.52 8.46
CA THR A 22 -2.33 -3.95 8.65
C THR A 22 -2.93 -4.27 10.02
N VAL A 23 -2.79 -3.37 11.00
CA VAL A 23 -3.32 -3.56 12.36
C VAL A 23 -4.83 -3.77 12.35
N SER A 24 -5.57 -3.15 11.42
CA SER A 24 -7.02 -3.34 11.30
C SER A 24 -7.43 -4.73 10.82
N PHE A 25 -6.49 -5.54 10.33
CA PHE A 25 -6.72 -6.91 9.86
C PHE A 25 -6.35 -7.96 10.90
N GLN A 26 -5.91 -7.55 12.09
CA GLN A 26 -5.65 -8.49 13.17
C GLN A 26 -6.95 -8.96 13.82
N ASN A 27 -6.96 -10.22 14.28
CA ASN A 27 -8.11 -10.80 14.96
C ASN A 27 -8.50 -9.96 16.18
N GLY A 28 -9.77 -9.54 16.25
CA GLY A 28 -10.30 -8.72 17.33
C GLY A 28 -10.09 -7.21 17.17
N ALA A 29 -9.44 -6.74 16.10
CA ALA A 29 -9.35 -5.31 15.82
C ALA A 29 -10.73 -4.75 15.42
N PRO A 30 -11.16 -3.60 16.00
CA PRO A 30 -12.41 -2.98 15.59
C PRO A 30 -12.27 -2.42 14.17
N GLY A 31 -13.26 -2.65 13.30
CA GLY A 31 -13.20 -2.20 11.89
C GLY A 31 -12.97 -0.69 11.73
N ALA A 32 -13.45 0.12 12.68
CA ALA A 32 -13.23 1.57 12.71
C ALA A 32 -11.74 1.95 12.83
N LEU A 33 -10.90 1.07 13.39
CA LEU A 33 -9.45 1.28 13.47
C LEU A 33 -8.81 1.38 12.07
N GLY A 34 -9.38 0.69 11.08
CA GLY A 34 -8.94 0.79 9.69
C GLY A 34 -9.02 2.22 9.15
N LEU A 35 -10.07 2.97 9.50
CA LEU A 35 -10.20 4.37 9.09
C LEU A 35 -9.09 5.23 9.71
N VAL A 36 -8.77 5.01 10.98
CA VAL A 36 -7.70 5.74 11.68
C VAL A 36 -6.34 5.43 11.06
N CYS A 37 -6.05 4.16 10.77
CA CYS A 37 -4.79 3.75 10.17
C CYS A 37 -4.63 4.23 8.71
N LEU A 38 -5.71 4.59 8.02
CA LEU A 38 -5.65 5.19 6.68
C LEU A 38 -5.37 6.70 6.70
N VAL A 39 -5.53 7.39 7.84
CA VAL A 39 -5.31 8.84 7.93
C VAL A 39 -3.90 9.25 7.46
N PRO A 40 -2.80 8.61 7.91
CA PRO A 40 -1.45 8.97 7.45
C PRO A 40 -1.30 8.86 5.93
N PHE A 41 -1.89 7.83 5.33
CA PHE A 41 -1.87 7.65 3.88
C PHE A 41 -2.59 8.77 3.13
N VAL A 42 -3.79 9.15 3.59
CA VAL A 42 -4.57 10.24 3.01
C VAL A 42 -3.81 11.58 3.12
N LEU A 43 -3.16 11.84 4.26
CA LEU A 43 -2.35 13.04 4.46
C LEU A 43 -1.14 13.08 3.51
N LEU A 44 -0.44 11.97 3.33
CA LEU A 44 0.68 11.87 2.39
C LEU A 44 0.22 12.10 0.94
N LEU A 45 -0.93 11.54 0.55
CA LEU A 45 -1.52 11.80 -0.77
C LEU A 45 -2.02 13.24 -0.93
N HIS A 46 -2.41 13.90 0.15
CA HIS A 46 -2.76 15.32 0.10
C HIS A 46 -1.51 16.18 -0.10
N ALA A 47 -0.39 15.85 0.55
CA ALA A 47 0.88 16.54 0.37
C ALA A 47 1.41 16.44 -1.07
N GLU A 48 1.15 15.34 -1.77
CA GLU A 48 1.55 15.10 -3.17
C GLU A 48 0.43 15.37 -4.18
N ARG A 49 -0.59 16.16 -3.83
CA ARG A 49 -1.80 16.37 -4.64
C ARG A 49 -1.54 16.95 -6.03
N ASP A 50 -0.48 17.74 -6.18
CA ASP A 50 -0.12 18.43 -7.43
C ASP A 50 0.82 17.58 -8.31
N SER A 51 1.28 16.43 -7.80
CA SER A 51 2.26 15.56 -8.45
C SER A 51 1.70 14.16 -8.65
N ARG A 52 1.33 13.82 -9.90
CA ARG A 52 0.86 12.46 -10.25
C ARG A 52 1.91 11.39 -9.93
N ARG A 53 3.18 11.70 -10.23
CA ARG A 53 4.31 10.82 -9.93
C ARG A 53 4.54 10.68 -8.42
N GLY A 54 4.33 11.77 -7.67
CA GLY A 54 4.37 11.78 -6.21
C GLY A 54 3.28 10.91 -5.61
N SER A 55 2.03 11.11 -6.06
CA SER A 55 0.86 10.30 -5.67
C SER A 55 1.08 8.82 -5.94
N PHE A 56 1.55 8.46 -7.15
CA PHE A 56 1.89 7.06 -7.47
C PHE A 56 2.96 6.50 -6.53
N ARG A 57 4.05 7.24 -6.26
CA ARG A 57 5.12 6.78 -5.37
C ARG A 57 4.64 6.57 -3.94
N VAL A 58 3.81 7.48 -3.41
CA VAL A 58 3.20 7.35 -2.08
C VAL A 58 2.31 6.10 -2.04
N GLY A 59 1.42 5.94 -3.01
CA GLY A 59 0.58 4.74 -3.15
C GLY A 59 1.38 3.45 -3.22
N TYR A 60 2.42 3.44 -4.04
CA TYR A 60 3.28 2.28 -4.24
C TYR A 60 3.97 1.85 -2.94
N TRP A 61 4.70 2.77 -2.30
CA TRP A 61 5.45 2.46 -1.08
C TRP A 61 4.53 2.15 0.10
N PHE A 62 3.37 2.78 0.18
CA PHE A 62 2.31 2.39 1.12
C PHE A 62 1.85 0.95 0.89
N GLY A 63 1.52 0.59 -0.35
CA GLY A 63 1.10 -0.77 -0.71
C GLY A 63 2.17 -1.81 -0.42
N VAL A 64 3.45 -1.50 -0.71
CA VAL A 64 4.58 -2.39 -0.38
C VAL A 64 4.66 -2.64 1.12
N GLY A 65 4.61 -1.60 1.95
CA GLY A 65 4.64 -1.76 3.41
C GLY A 65 3.43 -2.53 3.94
N PHE A 66 2.25 -2.24 3.40
CA PHE A 66 1.01 -2.93 3.73
C PHE A 66 1.07 -4.43 3.41
N PHE A 67 1.41 -4.81 2.17
CA PHE A 67 1.47 -6.22 1.78
C PHE A 67 2.65 -6.96 2.39
N ALA A 68 3.80 -6.31 2.58
CA ALA A 68 4.93 -6.93 3.29
C ALA A 68 4.51 -7.34 4.71
N ALA A 69 3.84 -6.45 5.44
CA ALA A 69 3.36 -6.72 6.79
C ALA A 69 2.13 -7.65 6.82
N LEU A 70 1.26 -7.61 5.82
CA LEU A 70 0.06 -8.47 5.78
C LEU A 70 0.39 -9.92 5.38
N LEU A 71 1.37 -10.09 4.48
CA LEU A 71 1.75 -11.38 3.89
C LEU A 71 3.00 -11.99 4.53
N TYR A 72 3.44 -11.50 5.69
CA TYR A 72 4.65 -11.97 6.38
C TYR A 72 4.64 -13.49 6.63
N TRP A 73 3.45 -14.07 6.79
CA TRP A 73 3.26 -15.51 7.02
C TRP A 73 3.75 -16.37 5.83
N ILE A 74 3.78 -15.83 4.61
CA ILE A 74 4.33 -16.53 3.42
C ILE A 74 5.82 -16.84 3.60
N ALA A 75 6.56 -15.96 4.28
CA ALA A 75 7.97 -16.19 4.58
C ALA A 75 8.18 -17.27 5.66
N LEU A 76 7.13 -17.63 6.40
CA LEU A 76 7.15 -18.60 7.50
C LEU A 76 6.58 -19.98 7.10
N LEU A 77 6.23 -20.18 5.83
CA LEU A 77 5.73 -21.46 5.35
C LEU A 77 6.76 -22.59 5.56
N ALA A 78 6.24 -23.77 5.90
CA ALA A 78 7.07 -24.94 6.18
C ALA A 78 7.74 -25.48 4.91
N ASP A 79 8.85 -26.20 5.08
CA ASP A 79 9.61 -26.81 3.97
C ASP A 79 8.77 -27.85 3.20
N SER A 80 7.71 -28.37 3.81
CA SER A 80 6.74 -29.27 3.18
C SER A 80 5.93 -28.59 2.07
N GLU A 81 5.82 -27.26 2.08
CA GLU A 81 5.10 -26.48 1.07
C GLU A 81 6.05 -25.90 0.02
N ILE A 82 7.17 -25.32 0.47
CA ILE A 82 8.20 -24.77 -0.41
C ILE A 82 9.57 -25.28 0.05
N PRO A 83 10.21 -26.19 -0.71
CA PRO A 83 11.42 -26.89 -0.26
C PRO A 83 12.67 -25.99 -0.17
N ILE A 84 12.61 -24.77 -0.70
CA ILE A 84 13.74 -23.82 -0.69
C ILE A 84 13.33 -22.57 0.09
N ARG A 85 13.72 -22.48 1.36
CA ARG A 85 13.43 -21.32 2.23
C ARG A 85 13.90 -19.98 1.67
N GLY A 86 14.99 -19.95 0.91
CA GLY A 86 15.45 -18.71 0.27
C GLY A 86 14.44 -18.15 -0.74
N LEU A 87 13.70 -19.03 -1.42
CA LEU A 87 12.67 -18.66 -2.39
C LEU A 87 11.40 -18.14 -1.73
N THR A 88 11.07 -18.55 -0.50
CA THR A 88 9.89 -18.02 0.21
C THR A 88 10.05 -16.55 0.56
N GLY A 89 11.23 -16.16 1.08
CA GLY A 89 11.56 -14.77 1.40
C GLY A 89 11.60 -13.88 0.15
N VAL A 90 12.27 -14.35 -0.92
CA VAL A 90 12.30 -13.61 -2.21
C VAL A 90 10.91 -13.51 -2.81
N GLY A 91 10.14 -14.61 -2.81
CA GLY A 91 8.77 -14.65 -3.33
C GLY A 91 7.85 -13.69 -2.58
N TRP A 92 7.88 -13.69 -1.24
CA TRP A 92 7.15 -12.74 -0.40
C TRP A 92 7.49 -11.29 -0.73
N PHE A 93 8.78 -10.98 -0.86
CA PHE A 93 9.24 -9.63 -1.16
C PHE A 93 8.80 -9.19 -2.56
N VAL A 94 9.02 -10.02 -3.58
CA VAL A 94 8.60 -9.75 -4.96
C VAL A 94 7.08 -9.60 -5.04
N LEU A 95 6.31 -10.47 -4.37
CA LEU A 95 4.87 -10.38 -4.34
C LEU A 95 4.41 -9.06 -3.71
N SER A 96 5.04 -8.62 -2.62
CA SER A 96 4.75 -7.33 -1.98
C SER A 96 5.05 -6.15 -2.92
N LEU A 97 6.16 -6.21 -3.69
CA LEU A 97 6.51 -5.21 -4.69
C LEU A 97 5.49 -5.15 -5.83
N VAL A 98 5.02 -6.30 -6.32
CA VAL A 98 4.02 -6.38 -7.39
C VAL A 98 2.68 -5.88 -6.90
N LEU A 99 2.20 -6.34 -5.76
CA LEU A 99 0.91 -5.92 -5.19
C LEU A 99 0.91 -4.43 -4.80
N GLY A 100 2.07 -3.88 -4.42
CA GLY A 100 2.24 -2.45 -4.21
C GLY A 100 1.88 -1.60 -5.44
N LEU A 101 2.04 -2.13 -6.67
CA LEU A 101 1.66 -1.44 -7.89
C LEU A 101 0.16 -1.13 -7.92
N VAL A 102 -0.69 -1.98 -7.35
CA VAL A 102 -2.15 -1.76 -7.29
C VAL A 102 -2.46 -0.47 -6.53
N TYR A 103 -1.80 -0.24 -5.39
CA TYR A 103 -2.01 0.96 -4.58
C TYR A 103 -1.34 2.19 -5.21
N GLY A 104 -0.22 2.01 -5.90
CA GLY A 104 0.38 3.05 -6.73
C GLY A 104 -0.56 3.52 -7.84
N LEU A 105 -1.19 2.58 -8.55
CA LEU A 105 -2.19 2.86 -9.57
C LEU A 105 -3.44 3.51 -8.97
N ALA A 106 -3.91 3.07 -7.79
CA ALA A 106 -5.06 3.66 -7.11
C ALA A 106 -4.79 5.15 -6.82
N ALA A 107 -3.63 5.44 -6.24
CA ALA A 107 -3.21 6.80 -5.93
C ALA A 107 -3.06 7.66 -7.20
N PHE A 108 -2.49 7.09 -8.27
CA PHE A 108 -2.38 7.76 -9.56
C PHE A 108 -3.75 8.09 -10.16
N LEU A 109 -4.66 7.12 -10.24
CA LEU A 109 -6.02 7.32 -10.73
C LEU A 109 -6.77 8.35 -9.87
N SER A 110 -6.61 8.30 -8.55
CA SER A 110 -7.19 9.29 -7.65
C SER A 110 -6.72 10.71 -7.99
N SER A 111 -5.44 10.88 -8.37
CA SER A 111 -4.89 12.18 -8.77
C SER A 111 -5.48 12.71 -10.09
N LEU A 112 -5.95 11.83 -10.98
CA LEU A 112 -6.67 12.22 -12.19
C LEU A 112 -8.11 12.61 -11.87
N LEU A 113 -8.78 11.83 -11.03
CA LEU A 113 -10.18 12.04 -10.64
C LEU A 113 -10.39 13.27 -9.74
N ARG A 114 -9.36 13.71 -9.02
CA ARG A 114 -9.38 14.91 -8.17
C ARG A 114 -9.74 16.21 -8.91
N ARG A 115 -9.63 16.23 -10.24
CA ARG A 115 -10.10 17.35 -11.07
C ARG A 115 -11.62 17.46 -11.13
N PHE A 116 -12.32 16.37 -10.85
CA PHE A 116 -13.77 16.25 -10.97
C PHE A 116 -14.46 15.98 -9.64
N LEU A 117 -13.74 15.42 -8.65
CA LEU A 117 -14.29 14.93 -7.40
C LEU A 117 -13.45 15.37 -6.19
N PRO A 118 -14.06 15.50 -4.99
CA PRO A 118 -13.31 15.75 -3.78
C PRO A 118 -12.31 14.62 -3.49
N GLY A 119 -11.14 14.98 -2.95
CA GLY A 119 -10.00 14.06 -2.78
C GLY A 119 -10.30 12.71 -2.14
N PRO A 120 -11.04 12.64 -1.02
CA PRO A 120 -11.42 11.37 -0.41
C PRO A 120 -12.31 10.49 -1.30
N LEU A 121 -13.28 11.11 -2.01
CA LEU A 121 -14.17 10.39 -2.92
C LEU A 121 -13.41 9.87 -4.14
N ALA A 122 -12.52 10.70 -4.71
CA ALA A 122 -11.64 10.30 -5.81
C ALA A 122 -10.76 9.10 -5.43
N LEU A 123 -10.24 9.07 -4.19
CA LEU A 123 -9.46 7.96 -3.68
C LEU A 123 -10.33 6.71 -3.47
N ALA A 124 -11.49 6.85 -2.83
CA ALA A 124 -12.40 5.74 -2.60
C ALA A 124 -12.85 5.08 -3.91
N LEU A 125 -13.22 5.87 -4.92
CA LEU A 125 -13.62 5.33 -6.23
C LEU A 125 -12.46 4.67 -6.97
N ALA A 126 -11.27 5.30 -6.98
CA ALA A 126 -10.08 4.71 -7.60
C ALA A 126 -9.70 3.38 -6.94
N TRP A 127 -9.83 3.31 -5.62
CA TRP A 127 -9.56 2.12 -4.84
C TRP A 127 -10.55 0.99 -5.16
N VAL A 128 -11.85 1.28 -5.10
CA VAL A 128 -12.91 0.30 -5.40
C VAL A 128 -12.78 -0.20 -6.84
N ALA A 129 -12.51 0.68 -7.80
CA ALA A 129 -12.35 0.30 -9.20
C ALA A 129 -11.18 -0.69 -9.40
N LEU A 130 -10.06 -0.47 -8.73
CA LEU A 130 -8.91 -1.37 -8.83
C LEU A 130 -9.09 -2.67 -8.06
N ASP A 131 -9.69 -2.63 -6.87
CA ASP A 131 -9.96 -3.85 -6.12
C ASP A 131 -10.99 -4.74 -6.84
N TYR A 132 -12.00 -4.12 -7.46
CA TYR A 132 -12.93 -4.80 -8.35
C TYR A 132 -12.24 -5.36 -9.60
N GLY A 133 -11.35 -4.59 -10.24
CA GLY A 133 -10.56 -5.08 -11.38
C GLY A 133 -9.69 -6.29 -11.01
N ARG A 134 -9.08 -6.26 -9.82
CA ARG A 134 -8.28 -7.37 -9.27
C ARG A 134 -9.13 -8.61 -8.99
N SER A 135 -10.37 -8.44 -8.52
CA SER A 135 -11.24 -9.58 -8.17
C SER A 135 -11.83 -10.31 -9.38
N LEU A 136 -11.88 -9.66 -10.55
CA LEU A 136 -12.33 -10.28 -11.79
C LEU A 136 -11.32 -11.26 -12.42
N GLY A 137 -10.09 -11.36 -11.88
CA GLY A 137 -9.10 -12.37 -12.29
C GLY A 137 -8.48 -12.17 -13.67
N SER A 138 -8.68 -11.02 -14.32
CA SER A 138 -8.07 -10.68 -15.62
C SER A 138 -6.73 -9.95 -15.51
N LEU A 139 -6.18 -9.81 -14.29
CA LEU A 139 -4.88 -9.20 -13.98
C LEU A 139 -4.04 -10.14 -13.10
#